data_AF-A0A0D2VSH9-F1
#
_entry.id   AF-A0A0D2VSH9-F1
#
_cell.length_a   1.000
_cell.length_b   1.000
_cell.length_c   1.000
_cell.angle_alpha   90.00
_cell.angle_beta   90.00
_cell.angle_gamma   90.00
#
_symmetry.space_group_name_H-M   'P 1'
#
loop_
_entity.id
_entity.type
_entity.pdbx_description
1 polymer ?
#
loop_
_entity_poly.entity_id
_entity_poly.type
_entity_poly.pdbx_seq_one_letter_code
_entity_poly.pdbx_strand_id
1 'polypeptide(L)' 'MQRPRFELPEALVIEILSKLPVKSLTRFNCVCKYWCSSIQTPHFISNNLENNNLNLLLSRLDGNAF' A
#
# COMPACT_ATOMS: atom_id res chain seq x y z
N MET A 1 3.57 25.38 18.28
CA MET A 1 2.84 24.19 18.80
C MET A 1 3.22 22.98 17.97
N GLN A 2 4.00 22.04 18.53
CA GLN A 2 4.21 20.75 17.87
C GLN A 2 2.92 19.93 18.09
N ARG A 3 2.23 19.56 17.02
CA ARG A 3 1.10 18.62 17.13
C ARG A 3 1.67 17.27 17.54
N PRO A 4 1.13 16.60 18.57
CA PRO A 4 1.53 15.24 18.88
C PRO A 4 1.31 14.40 17.62
N ARG A 5 2.39 13.77 17.13
CA ARG A 5 2.27 12.77 16.07
C ARG A 5 1.59 11.57 16.70
N PHE A 6 0.33 11.36 16.34
CA PHE A 6 -0.35 10.12 16.66
C PHE A 6 0.26 9.05 15.75
N GLU A 7 1.12 8.22 16.32
CA GLU A 7 1.74 7.11 15.60
C GLU A 7 0.76 5.94 15.62
N LEU A 8 0.21 5.64 14.44
CA LEU A 8 -0.60 4.44 14.23
C LEU A 8 0.34 3.24 14.10
N PRO A 9 0.06 2.12 14.80
CA PRO A 9 0.76 0.87 14.57
C PRO A 9 0.74 0.46 13.09
N GLU A 10 1.87 -0.01 12.59
CA GLU A 10 2.05 -0.46 11.20
C GLU A 10 0.97 -1.45 10.76
N ALA A 11 0.66 -2.44 11.61
CA ALA A 11 -0.38 -3.43 11.32
C ALA A 11 -1.76 -2.80 11.00
N LEU A 12 -2.13 -1.73 11.73
CA LEU A 12 -3.41 -1.04 11.50
C LEU A 12 -3.38 -0.23 10.20
N VAL A 13 -2.24 0.38 9.86
CA VAL A 13 -2.06 1.08 8.58
C VAL A 13 -2.25 0.11 7.42
N ILE A 14 -1.63 -1.08 7.50
CA ILE A 14 -1.75 -2.15 6.50
C ILE A 14 -3.20 -2.63 6.37
N GLU A 15 -3.91 -2.82 7.48
CA GLU A 15 -5.32 -3.24 7.47
C GLU A 15 -6.22 -2.18 6.81
N ILE A 16 -6.02 -0.90 7.12
CA ILE A 16 -6.77 0.21 6.51
C ILE A 16 -6.50 0.26 5.01
N LEU A 17 -5.23 0.24 4.60
CA LEU A 17 -4.84 0.27 3.19
C LEU A 17 -5.42 -0.95 2.44
N SER A 18 -5.47 -2.13 3.05
CA SER A 18 -6.02 -3.35 2.43
C SER A 18 -7.53 -3.30 2.18
N LYS A 19 -8.26 -2.37 2.80
CA LYS A 19 -9.70 -2.17 2.59
C LYS A 19 -10.01 -1.16 1.48
N LEU A 20 -8.99 -0.54 0.89
CA LEU A 20 -9.17 0.50 -0.12
C LEU A 20 -9.11 -0.05 -1.55
N PRO A 21 -9.82 0.57 -2.51
CA PRO A 21 -9.67 0.22 -3.92
C PRO A 21 -8.23 0.45 -4.43
N VAL A 22 -7.77 -0.43 -5.32
CA VAL A 22 -6.44 -0.41 -5.98
C VAL A 22 -6.12 0.95 -6.60
N LYS A 23 -7.12 1.61 -7.20
CA LYS A 23 -6.95 2.94 -7.81
C LYS A 23 -6.55 3.99 -6.78
N SER A 24 -7.10 3.92 -5.57
CA SER A 24 -6.73 4.81 -4.46
C SER A 24 -5.32 4.50 -3.97
N LEU A 25 -5.00 3.22 -3.80
CA LEU A 25 -3.67 2.76 -3.38
C LEU A 25 -2.57 3.18 -4.36
N THR A 26 -2.86 3.16 -5.66
CA THR A 26 -1.93 3.61 -6.69
C THR A 26 -1.55 5.08 -6.50
N ARG A 27 -2.52 5.94 -6.16
CA ARG A 27 -2.29 7.37 -5.84
C ARG A 27 -1.53 7.56 -4.54
N PHE A 28 -1.71 6.67 -3.56
CA PHE A 28 -1.06 6.77 -2.25
C PHE A 28 0.46 6.54 -2.27
N ASN A 29 0.99 5.93 -3.34
CA ASN A 29 2.43 5.80 -3.54
C ASN A 29 3.19 7.14 -3.57
N CYS A 30 2.53 8.25 -3.91
CA CYS A 30 3.17 9.57 -3.94
C CYS A 30 3.11 10.33 -2.60
N VAL A 31 2.43 9.79 -1.58
CA VAL A 31 2.23 10.49 -0.29
C VAL A 31 3.49 10.41 0.57
N CYS A 32 4.07 9.22 0.73
CA CYS A 32 5.33 9.02 1.44
C CYS A 32 6.01 7.71 1.04
N LYS A 33 7.32 7.62 1.30
CA LYS A 33 8.12 6.40 1.02
C LYS A 33 7.57 5.17 1.73
N TYR A 34 7.14 5.34 2.98
CA TYR A 34 6.59 4.26 3.81
C TYR A 34 5.36 3.61 3.15
N TRP A 35 4.37 4.40 2.72
CA TRP A 35 3.20 3.86 2.03
C TRP A 35 3.55 3.21 0.70
N CYS A 36 4.49 3.80 -0.04
CA CYS A 36 4.98 3.23 -1.29
C CYS A 36 5.59 1.83 -1.11
N SER A 37 6.41 1.63 -0.06
CA SER A 37 6.98 0.32 0.26
C SER A 37 5.95 -0.68 0.80
N SER A 38 5.01 -0.23 1.65
CA SER A 38 3.99 -1.07 2.25
C SER A 38 2.99 -1.63 1.24
N ILE A 39 2.64 -0.85 0.21
CA ILE A 39 1.68 -1.25 -0.83
C ILE A 39 2.33 -2.22 -1.84
N GLN A 40 3.64 -2.17 -2.02
CA GLN A 40 4.41 -3.03 -2.93
C GLN A 40 4.85 -4.35 -2.28
N THR A 41 4.53 -4.60 -1.02
CA THR A 41 4.95 -5.84 -0.35
C THR A 41 4.08 -7.02 -0.83
N PRO A 42 4.65 -8.21 -1.11
CA PRO A 42 3.88 -9.39 -1.54
C PRO A 42 2.73 -9.75 -0.60
N HIS A 43 2.93 -9.54 0.72
CA HIS A 43 1.91 -9.73 1.74
C HIS A 43 0.66 -8.86 1.50
N PHE A 44 0.86 -7.58 1.16
CA PHE A 44 -0.22 -6.64 0.90
C PHE A 44 -0.99 -6.99 -0.38
N ILE A 45 -0.27 -7.41 -1.43
CA ILE A 45 -0.85 -7.77 -2.73
C ILE A 45 -1.66 -9.06 -2.64
N SER A 46 -1.17 -10.06 -1.89
CA SER A 46 -1.89 -11.32 -1.67
C SER A 46 -3.26 -11.10 -1.00
N ASN A 47 -3.31 -10.24 0.03
CA ASN A 47 -4.53 -9.94 0.78
C ASN A 47 -5.59 -9.16 -0.03
N ASN A 48 -5.18 -8.48 -1.10
CA ASN A 48 -6.08 -7.70 -1.97
C ASN A 48 -6.50 -8.47 -3.24
N LEU A 49 -5.98 -9.68 -3.46
CA LEU A 49 -6.22 -10.48 -4.67
C LEU A 49 -7.69 -10.93 -4.79
N GLU A 50 -8.37 -11.10 -3.66
CA GLU A 50 -9.78 -11.53 -3.60
C GLU A 50 -10.75 -10.48 -4.18
N ASN A 51 -10.33 -9.21 -4.31
CA ASN A 51 -11.19 -8.10 -4.74
C ASN A 51 -11.01 -7.69 -6.22
N ASN A 52 -10.45 -8.56 -7.06
CA ASN A 52 -10.53 -8.51 -8.53
C ASN A 52 -10.21 -7.15 -9.18
N ASN A 53 -8.93 -6.74 -9.23
CA ASN A 53 -8.30 -5.92 -10.30
C ASN A 53 -6.85 -5.47 -9.95
N LEU A 54 -5.95 -6.41 -9.59
CA LEU A 54 -4.56 -6.09 -9.20
C LEU A 54 -3.53 -6.08 -10.34
N ASN A 55 -3.94 -6.21 -11.61
CA ASN A 55 -3.00 -6.22 -12.75
C ASN A 55 -2.07 -4.99 -12.78
N LEU A 56 -2.51 -3.85 -12.24
CA LEU A 56 -1.71 -2.62 -12.16
C LEU A 56 -0.64 -2.62 -11.04
N LEU A 57 -0.83 -3.41 -9.98
CA LEU A 57 0.17 -3.57 -8.91
C LEU A 57 1.17 -4.67 -9.24
N LEU A 58 0.73 -5.75 -9.90
CA LEU A 58 1.62 -6.81 -10.37
C LEU A 58 2.62 -6.31 -11.42
N SER A 59 2.14 -5.52 -12.41
CA SER A 59 3.03 -4.93 -13.43
C SER A 59 4.08 -3.96 -12.87
N ARG A 60 3.87 -3.45 -11.65
CA ARG A 60 4.83 -2.58 -10.96
C ARG A 60 5.93 -3.36 -10.23
N LEU A 61 5.67 -4.60 -9.82
CA LEU A 61 6.70 -5.44 -9.19
C LEU A 61 7.66 -6.03 -10.24
N ASP A 62 7.16 -6.36 -11.42
CA ASP A 62 7.98 -6.89 -12.51
C ASP A 62 9.03 -5.87 -13.03
N GLY A 63 8.87 -4.59 -12.71
CA GLY A 63 9.79 -3.51 -13.10
C GLY A 63 10.85 -3.11 -12.06
N ASN A 64 10.86 -3.74 -10.87
CA ASN A 64 11.74 -3.34 -9.75
C ASN A 64 12.76 -4.42 -9.34
N ALA A 65 13.04 -5.41 -10.18
CA ALA A 65 14.16 -6.33 -9.99
C ALA A 65 15.48 -5.70 -10.49
N PHE A 66 16.17 -5.00 -9.58
CA PHE A 66 17.62 -4.82 -9.62
C PHE A 66 18.21 -5.41 -8.34
#